data_AF-A0A960L9V8-F1
#
_entry.id   AF-A0A960L9V8-F1
#
_cell.length_a   1.000
_cell.length_b   1.000
_cell.length_c   1.000
_cell.angle_alpha   90.00
_cell.angle_beta   90.00
_cell.angle_gamma   90.00
#
_symmetry.space_group_name_H-M   'P 1'
#
loop_
_entity.id
_entity.type
_entity.pdbx_description
1 polymer ?
#
loop_
_entity_poly.entity_id
_entity_poly.type
_entity_poly.pdbx_seq_one_letter_code
_entity_poly.pdbx_strand_id
1 'polypeptide(L)' 'MNLSPTSSSVPSSAPPVLVELRRLSKSFVEGGRERVLLTEVDATFREGELVVLLGKSGSGKSTLLNL' A
#
# COMPACT_ATOMS: atom_id res chain seq x y z
N MET A 1 -44.02 -2.90 22.03
CA MET A 1 -42.97 -3.72 22.66
C MET A 1 -42.43 -4.63 21.55
N ASN A 2 -41.21 -4.53 21.03
CA ASN A 2 -39.95 -3.95 21.50
C ASN A 2 -39.16 -3.41 20.28
N LEU A 3 -38.20 -2.53 20.55
CA LEU A 3 -37.42 -1.74 19.59
C LEU A 3 -36.44 -2.61 18.79
N SER A 4 -36.24 -2.26 17.52
CA SER A 4 -35.19 -2.79 16.63
C SER A 4 -33.81 -2.74 17.32
N PRO A 5 -32.94 -3.76 17.20
CA PRO A 5 -31.55 -3.59 17.54
C PRO A 5 -30.92 -2.65 16.50
N THR A 6 -30.69 -1.41 16.91
CA THR A 6 -29.82 -0.46 16.20
C THR A 6 -28.48 -1.15 15.96
N SER A 7 -28.13 -1.37 14.70
CA SER A 7 -26.79 -1.79 14.28
C SER A 7 -25.81 -0.66 14.61
N SER A 8 -25.30 -0.64 15.84
CA SER A 8 -24.23 0.24 16.26
C SER A 8 -22.93 -0.22 15.60
N SER A 9 -22.69 0.21 14.37
CA SER A 9 -21.37 0.11 13.75
C SER A 9 -20.45 1.04 14.51
N VAL A 10 -19.69 0.49 15.45
CA VAL A 10 -18.57 1.20 16.08
C VAL A 10 -17.67 1.68 14.95
N PRO A 11 -17.44 2.99 14.76
CA PRO A 11 -16.39 3.42 13.84
C PRO A 11 -15.07 2.92 14.42
N SER A 12 -14.45 1.97 13.71
CA SER A 12 -13.09 1.51 14.01
C SER A 12 -12.19 2.74 14.08
N SER A 13 -11.63 3.02 15.26
CA SER A 13 -10.90 4.25 15.60
C SER A 13 -9.57 4.44 14.84
N ALA A 14 -9.31 3.65 13.81
CA ALA A 14 -8.14 3.79 12.96
C ALA A 14 -8.47 4.71 11.78
N PRO A 15 -7.57 5.62 11.37
CA PRO A 15 -7.78 6.44 10.19
C PRO A 15 -8.06 5.57 8.95
N PRO A 16 -8.87 6.05 7.99
CA PRO A 16 -9.16 5.33 6.76
C PRO A 16 -7.91 4.87 6.03
N VAL A 17 -7.97 3.69 5.41
CA VAL A 17 -6.92 3.24 4.47
C VAL A 17 -7.10 4.03 3.17
N LEU A 18 -6.08 4.77 2.76
CA LEU A 18 -6.10 5.53 1.50
C LEU A 18 -5.47 4.73 0.36
N VAL A 19 -4.40 4.00 0.64
CA VAL A 19 -3.69 3.20 -0.36
C VAL A 19 -3.37 1.83 0.24
N GLU A 20 -3.65 0.78 -0.51
CA GLU A 20 -3.31 -0.59 -0.15
C GLU A 20 -2.55 -1.25 -1.30
N LEU A 21 -1.35 -1.75 -1.00
CA LEU A 21 -0.56 -2.58 -1.89
C LEU A 21 -0.76 -4.02 -1.46
N ARG A 22 -1.16 -4.87 -2.40
CA ARG A 22 -1.32 -6.31 -2.20
C ARG A 22 -0.44 -7.04 -3.20
N ARG A 23 0.60 -7.72 -2.73
CA ARG A 23 1.52 -8.51 -3.54
C ARG A 23 2.01 -7.76 -4.80
N LEU A 24 2.40 -6.51 -4.60
CA LEU A 24 2.82 -5.66 -5.71
C LEU A 24 4.19 -6.09 -6.23
N SER A 25 4.23 -6.53 -7.49
CA SER A 25 5.44 -6.91 -8.20
C SER A 25 5.64 -6.01 -9.42
N LYS A 26 6.89 -5.59 -9.68
CA LYS A 26 7.25 -4.77 -10.84
C LYS A 26 8.64 -5.09 -11.34
N SER A 27 8.73 -5.39 -12.63
CA SER A 27 9.97 -5.51 -13.39
C SER A 27 9.95 -4.62 -14.64
N PHE A 28 11.14 -4.39 -15.18
CA PHE A 28 11.35 -3.75 -16.48
C PHE A 28 12.36 -4.55 -17.29
N VAL A 29 12.31 -4.44 -18.62
CA VAL A 29 13.32 -5.02 -19.51
C VAL A 29 14.33 -3.93 -19.86
N GLU A 30 15.60 -4.17 -19.55
CA GLU A 30 16.70 -3.24 -19.79
C GLU A 30 17.83 -4.02 -20.47
N GLY A 31 18.21 -3.61 -21.70
CA GLY A 31 19.25 -4.31 -22.47
C GLY A 31 18.94 -5.78 -22.75
N GLY A 32 17.66 -6.13 -22.93
CA GLY A 32 17.21 -7.51 -23.16
C GLY A 32 17.22 -8.40 -21.91
N ARG A 33 17.51 -7.84 -20.73
CA ARG A 33 17.45 -8.56 -19.45
C ARG A 33 16.30 -8.03 -18.61
N GLU A 34 15.62 -8.94 -17.91
CA GLU A 34 14.64 -8.55 -16.92
C GLU A 34 15.32 -8.03 -15.65
N ARG A 35 14.87 -6.88 -15.18
CA ARG A 35 15.28 -6.28 -13.92
C ARG A 35 14.05 -6.14 -13.02
N VAL A 36 14.02 -6.96 -11.98
CA VAL A 36 12.98 -6.92 -10.95
C VAL A 36 13.30 -5.79 -9.96
N LEU A 37 12.33 -4.92 -9.71
CA LEU A 37 12.46 -3.79 -8.77
C LEU A 37 11.63 -3.98 -7.51
N LEU A 38 10.43 -4.55 -7.64
CA LEU A 38 9.52 -4.85 -6.54
C LEU A 38 9.09 -6.31 -6.65
N THR A 39 9.08 -7.01 -5.53
CA THR A 39 8.69 -8.43 -5.45
C THR A 39 7.69 -8.59 -4.33
N GLU A 40 6.43 -8.86 -4.68
CA GLU A 40 5.33 -9.20 -3.78
C GLU A 40 5.23 -8.24 -2.57
N VAL A 41 5.27 -6.93 -2.82
CA VAL A 41 5.24 -5.92 -1.76
C VAL A 41 3.81 -5.74 -1.23
N ASP A 42 3.64 -5.96 0.07
CA ASP A 42 2.42 -5.67 0.82
C ASP A 42 2.62 -4.43 1.70
N ALA A 43 1.72 -3.45 1.60
CA ALA A 43 1.76 -2.23 2.41
C ALA A 43 0.37 -1.60 2.53
N THR A 44 0.13 -0.87 3.61
CA THR A 44 -1.12 -0.14 3.83
C THR A 44 -0.79 1.26 4.34
N PHE A 45 -1.27 2.27 3.64
CA PHE A 45 -1.08 3.67 3.98
C PHE A 45 -2.41 4.26 4.43
N ARG A 46 -2.43 4.89 5.61
CA ARG A 46 -3.63 5.47 6.19
C ARG A 46 -3.64 6.99 6.09
N GLU A 47 -4.83 7.55 6.19
CA GLU A 47 -5.03 8.99 6.21
C GLU A 47 -4.23 9.65 7.35
N GLY A 48 -3.51 10.73 7.04
CA GLY A 48 -2.69 11.47 7.99
C GLY A 48 -1.32 10.85 8.30
N GLU A 49 -0.96 9.72 7.69
CA GLU A 49 0.32 9.05 7.92
C GLU A 49 1.47 9.73 7.15
N LEU A 50 2.58 10.01 7.86
CA LEU A 50 3.84 10.43 7.23
C LEU A 50 4.73 9.21 7.04
N VAL A 51 4.99 8.83 5.79
CA VAL A 51 5.84 7.68 5.46
C VAL A 51 7.14 8.10 4.79
N VAL A 52 8.23 7.46 5.20
CA VAL A 52 9.56 7.62 4.60
C VAL A 52 9.96 6.32 3.90
N LEU A 53 10.23 6.39 2.60
CA LEU A 53 10.75 5.26 1.83
C LEU A 53 12.28 5.26 1.84
N LEU A 54 12.88 4.27 2.49
CA LEU A 54 14.34 4.10 2.58
C LEU A 54 14.84 2.94 1.72
N GLY A 55 16.08 3.03 1.25
CA GLY A 55 16.72 1.97 0.48
C GLY A 55 17.81 2.50 -0.46
N LYS A 56 18.71 1.61 -0.90
CA LYS A 56 19.81 1.93 -1.83
C LYS A 56 19.29 2.56 -3.14
N SER A 57 20.15 3.30 -3.84
CA SER A 57 19.81 3.80 -5.18
C SER A 57 19.41 2.64 -6.10
N GLY A 58 18.37 2.83 -6.92
CA GLY A 58 17.86 1.80 -7.83
C GLY A 58 17.02 0.68 -7.20
N SER A 59 16.66 0.77 -5.91
CA SER A 59 15.84 -0.24 -5.21
C SER A 59 14.33 -0.20 -5.52
N GLY A 60 13.89 0.59 -6.51
CA GLY A 60 12.47 0.67 -6.89
C GLY A 60 11.62 1.69 -6.13
N LYS A 61 12.19 2.56 -5.27
CA LYS A 61 11.42 3.58 -4.50
C LYS A 61 10.63 4.56 -5.40
N SER A 62 11.32 5.22 -6.33
CA SER A 62 10.65 6.13 -7.29
C SER A 62 9.70 5.39 -8.20
N THR A 63 9.97 4.11 -8.49
CA THR A 63 9.03 3.26 -9.21
C THR A 63 7.76 3.05 -8.39
N LEU A 64 7.86 2.68 -7.11
CA LEU A 64 6.72 2.48 -6.21
C LEU A 64 5.84 3.75 -6.09
N LEU A 65 6.44 4.94 -6.11
CA LEU A 65 5.70 6.22 -6.07
C LEU A 65 5.03 6.62 -7.39
N ASN A 66 5.42 6.01 -8.52
CA ASN A 66 4.92 6.36 -9.86
C ASN A 66 3.97 5.31 -10.44
N LEU A 67 3.60 4.28 -9.67
CA LEU A 67 2.61 3.29 -10.07
C LEU A 67 1.20 3.84 -9.86
#